data_AF-A0A2J8VF19-F1
#
_entry.id   AF-A0A2J8VF19-F1
#
_cell.length_a   1.000
_cell.length_b   1.000
_cell.length_c   1.000
_cell.angle_alpha   90.00
_cell.angle_beta   90.00
_cell.angle_gamma   90.00
#
_symmetry.space_group_name_H-M   'P 1'
#
loop_
_entity.id
_entity.type
_entity.pdbx_description
1 polymer ?
#
loop_
_entity_poly.entity_id
_entity_poly.type
_entity_poly.pdbx_seq_one_letter_code
_entity_poly.pdbx_strand_id
1 'polypeptide(L)'
;MSLAGGRAPRKTAGNRLSGLLEAEEEDEFYQTTYGGFTEESGDDEYQGDQSDTEDEVDSDFDIDEGDEPSSDGEAEEPRRKRRVVTKAYKEPLKSLRPRKVSTPAGSSQKAREEKALLPLELQDDGSDSRKSMRQSTAEHTRQTFLRVQERQGQSRRRKGPHCERPLTQEELLREAKITEELNLRSLVPPRAAPKSPCS
;
A
#
# COMPACT_ATOMS: atom_id res chain seq x y z
N MET A 1 44.11 -3.91 9.12
CA MET A 1 42.68 -4.05 9.46
C MET A 1 41.94 -2.89 8.82
N SER A 2 40.94 -3.18 7.97
CA SER A 2 40.25 -2.11 7.22
C SER A 2 39.34 -1.31 8.16
N LEU A 3 39.62 0.01 8.27
CA LEU A 3 38.80 0.98 9.02
C LEU A 3 37.33 1.02 8.56
N ALA A 4 37.02 0.38 7.43
CA ALA A 4 35.67 0.29 6.88
C ALA A 4 34.75 -0.72 7.58
N GLY A 5 35.29 -1.72 8.30
CA GLY A 5 34.48 -2.79 8.90
C GLY A 5 33.82 -2.45 10.25
N GLY A 6 34.28 -1.40 10.93
CA GLY A 6 33.81 -1.04 12.28
C GLY A 6 32.75 0.07 12.34
N ARG A 7 32.34 0.62 11.19
CA ARG A 7 31.35 1.72 11.13
C ARG A 7 29.93 1.19 11.01
N ALA A 8 28.98 1.87 11.65
CA ALA A 8 27.57 1.55 11.49
C ALA A 8 27.14 1.71 10.01
N PRO A 9 26.44 0.71 9.43
CA PRO A 9 25.98 0.79 8.05
C PRO A 9 24.90 1.87 7.88
N ARG A 10 24.94 2.58 6.75
CA ARG A 10 23.94 3.60 6.39
C ARG A 10 22.82 2.95 5.59
N LYS A 11 21.56 3.24 5.96
CA LYS A 11 20.37 2.70 5.27
C LYS A 11 20.22 3.16 3.81
N THR A 12 20.75 4.33 3.47
CA THR A 12 20.60 4.96 2.14
C THR A 12 21.88 4.98 1.32
N ALA A 13 22.92 4.23 1.74
CA ALA A 13 24.16 4.15 0.97
C ALA A 13 23.91 3.45 -0.37
N GLY A 14 24.35 4.06 -1.47
CA GLY A 14 24.27 3.46 -2.80
C GLY A 14 22.88 3.39 -3.41
N ASN A 15 21.92 4.18 -2.93
CA ASN A 15 20.51 4.13 -3.38
C ASN A 15 20.29 4.28 -4.90
N ARG A 16 21.19 4.94 -5.61
CA ARG A 16 21.16 5.14 -7.08
C ARG A 16 22.33 4.49 -7.80
N LEU A 17 23.20 3.79 -7.06
CA LEU A 17 24.44 3.24 -7.63
C LEU A 17 24.14 2.16 -8.68
N SER A 18 23.12 1.33 -8.45
CA SER A 18 22.69 0.34 -9.44
C SER A 18 22.27 0.99 -10.75
N GLY A 19 21.42 2.02 -10.69
CA GLY A 19 20.96 2.72 -11.89
C GLY A 19 22.07 3.47 -12.63
N LEU A 20 23.11 3.94 -11.92
CA LEU A 20 24.28 4.55 -12.58
C LEU A 20 25.15 3.52 -13.30
N LEU A 21 25.31 2.31 -12.73
CA LEU A 21 26.06 1.23 -13.39
C LEU A 21 25.32 0.73 -14.62
N GLU A 22 23.99 0.64 -14.54
CA GLU A 22 23.15 0.23 -15.68
C GLU A 22 23.13 1.28 -16.79
N ALA A 23 23.18 2.57 -16.44
CA ALA A 23 23.26 3.66 -17.42
C ALA A 23 24.63 3.81 -18.12
N GLU A 24 25.69 3.15 -17.62
CA GLU A 24 27.00 3.14 -18.30
C GLU A 24 27.03 2.16 -19.49
N GLU A 25 26.12 1.18 -19.52
CA GLU A 25 25.98 0.22 -20.61
C GLU A 25 25.03 0.81 -21.68
N GLU A 26 25.43 0.77 -22.95
CA GLU A 26 24.56 1.22 -24.05
C GLU A 26 23.40 0.21 -24.21
N ASP A 27 22.18 0.64 -23.86
CA ASP A 27 21.00 -0.20 -23.95
C ASP A 27 20.42 -0.24 -25.38
N GLU A 28 20.95 -1.15 -26.19
CA GLU A 28 20.48 -1.41 -27.56
C GLU A 28 19.01 -1.87 -27.62
N PHE A 29 18.50 -2.50 -26.54
CA PHE A 29 17.15 -3.03 -26.49
C PHE A 29 16.12 -1.89 -26.46
N TYR A 30 16.27 -0.90 -25.58
CA TYR A 30 15.34 0.24 -25.54
C TYR A 30 15.52 1.20 -26.73
N GLN A 31 16.62 1.13 -27.49
CA GLN A 31 16.78 1.91 -28.71
C GLN A 31 16.04 1.32 -29.91
N THR A 32 15.86 0.00 -29.96
CA THR A 32 15.34 -0.70 -31.16
C THR A 32 13.96 -1.31 -30.97
N THR A 33 13.62 -1.73 -29.74
CA THR A 33 12.37 -2.46 -29.48
C THR A 33 11.16 -1.51 -29.58
N TYR A 34 10.10 -1.96 -30.25
CA TYR A 34 8.85 -1.20 -30.47
C TYR A 34 9.02 0.17 -31.16
N GLY A 35 10.13 0.41 -31.86
CA GLY A 35 10.42 1.70 -32.49
C GLY A 35 11.36 2.60 -31.67
N GLY A 36 11.79 2.14 -30.49
CA GLY A 36 12.70 2.87 -29.61
C GLY A 36 11.97 3.74 -28.60
N PHE A 37 12.45 3.73 -27.36
CA PHE A 37 11.89 4.48 -26.23
C PHE A 37 12.49 5.90 -26.14
N THR A 38 12.66 6.55 -27.28
CA THR A 38 13.15 7.94 -27.38
C THR A 38 11.98 8.89 -27.59
N GLU A 39 12.01 10.07 -26.98
CA GLU A 39 11.00 11.11 -27.22
C GLU A 39 11.01 11.55 -28.69
N GLU A 40 9.90 11.37 -29.40
CA GLU A 40 9.73 11.78 -30.80
C GLU A 40 9.09 13.17 -30.91
N SER A 41 9.60 13.99 -31.82
CA SER A 41 9.04 15.32 -32.07
C SER A 41 7.65 15.21 -32.69
N GLY A 42 6.62 15.63 -31.96
CA GLY A 42 5.22 15.56 -32.41
C GLY A 42 4.47 14.34 -31.87
N ASP A 43 5.01 13.65 -30.86
CA ASP A 43 4.30 12.65 -30.07
C ASP A 43 3.30 13.34 -29.12
N ASP A 44 2.09 13.61 -29.64
CA ASP A 44 0.98 14.19 -28.90
C ASP A 44 0.31 13.15 -27.98
N GLU A 45 -0.43 13.61 -26.95
CA GLU A 45 -1.15 12.72 -26.02
C GLU A 45 -2.12 11.78 -26.75
N TYR A 46 -2.06 10.49 -26.41
CA TYR A 46 -2.90 9.44 -26.99
C TYR A 46 -4.39 9.81 -26.96
N GLN A 47 -5.00 9.82 -28.14
CA GLN A 47 -6.44 9.95 -28.32
C GLN A 47 -7.02 8.57 -28.58
N GLY A 48 -7.75 8.02 -27.59
CA GLY A 48 -8.41 6.73 -27.75
C GLY A 48 -9.49 6.78 -28.82
N ASP A 49 -9.55 5.76 -29.65
CA ASP A 49 -10.71 5.54 -30.49
C ASP A 49 -11.86 5.01 -29.62
N GLN A 50 -13.06 5.53 -29.84
CA GLN A 50 -14.26 5.07 -29.11
C GLN A 50 -15.02 4.00 -29.90
N SER A 51 -14.63 3.77 -31.16
CA SER A 51 -15.28 2.82 -32.06
C SER A 51 -15.04 1.37 -31.67
N ASP A 52 -13.84 1.03 -31.19
CA ASP A 52 -13.48 -0.36 -30.89
C ASP A 52 -13.78 -0.75 -29.42
N THR A 53 -14.68 -0.02 -28.76
CA THR A 53 -15.07 -0.31 -27.36
C THR A 53 -16.18 -1.35 -27.23
N GLU A 54 -16.89 -1.65 -28.32
CA GLU A 54 -17.88 -2.72 -28.37
C GLU A 54 -17.15 -4.03 -28.70
N ASP A 55 -16.92 -4.87 -27.69
CA ASP A 55 -16.26 -6.18 -27.81
C ASP A 55 -17.18 -7.14 -28.58
N GLU A 56 -16.95 -7.26 -29.88
CA GLU A 56 -17.63 -8.23 -30.74
C GLU A 56 -17.00 -9.61 -30.53
N VAL A 57 -17.83 -10.55 -30.06
CA VAL A 57 -17.43 -11.93 -29.78
C VAL A 57 -17.96 -12.83 -30.89
N ASP A 58 -17.11 -13.72 -31.40
CA ASP A 58 -17.50 -14.70 -32.42
C ASP A 58 -18.64 -15.62 -31.91
N SER A 59 -19.48 -16.08 -32.83
CA SER A 59 -20.63 -16.93 -32.48
C SER A 59 -20.25 -18.25 -31.80
N ASP A 60 -18.98 -18.66 -31.93
CA ASP A 60 -18.46 -19.90 -31.35
C ASP A 60 -17.80 -19.70 -29.98
N PHE A 61 -17.75 -18.50 -29.41
CA PHE A 61 -17.14 -18.28 -28.10
C PHE A 61 -17.82 -19.07 -26.95
N ASP A 62 -19.13 -19.27 -27.04
CA ASP A 62 -19.93 -20.01 -26.06
C ASP A 62 -20.09 -21.51 -26.42
N ILE A 63 -19.44 -22.01 -27.48
CA ILE A 63 -19.50 -23.45 -27.77
C ILE A 63 -18.75 -24.20 -26.67
N ASP A 64 -19.21 -25.41 -26.37
CA ASP A 64 -18.44 -26.29 -25.51
C ASP A 64 -17.17 -26.69 -26.27
N GLU A 65 -15.98 -26.35 -25.75
CA GLU A 65 -14.67 -26.80 -26.25
C GLU A 65 -14.61 -28.34 -26.43
N GLY A 66 -15.52 -29.09 -25.81
CA GLY A 66 -15.68 -30.53 -25.96
C GLY A 66 -16.58 -31.02 -27.11
N ASP A 67 -17.35 -30.13 -27.74
CA ASP A 67 -18.35 -30.44 -28.79
C ASP A 67 -18.05 -29.70 -30.10
N GLU A 68 -16.77 -29.52 -30.43
CA GLU A 68 -16.39 -29.25 -31.81
C GLU A 68 -16.78 -30.46 -32.68
N PRO A 69 -17.65 -30.30 -33.70
CA PRO A 69 -17.73 -31.34 -34.73
C PRO A 69 -16.37 -31.37 -35.41
N SER A 70 -15.66 -32.49 -35.30
CA SER A 70 -14.51 -32.75 -36.15
C SER A 70 -14.96 -32.51 -37.59
N SER A 71 -14.40 -31.50 -38.25
CA SER A 71 -14.61 -31.21 -39.68
C SER A 71 -13.98 -32.29 -40.57
N ASP A 72 -14.24 -33.54 -40.23
CA ASP A 72 -13.95 -34.72 -41.01
C ASP A 72 -15.10 -35.69 -40.74
N GLY A 73 -16.05 -35.74 -41.67
CA GLY A 73 -17.18 -36.63 -41.56
C GLY A 73 -16.73 -38.06 -41.79
N GLU A 74 -16.53 -38.84 -40.74
CA GLU A 74 -16.71 -40.30 -40.72
C GLU A 74 -16.74 -40.82 -39.28
N ALA A 75 -17.77 -41.62 -39.01
CA ALA A 75 -17.90 -42.68 -38.00
C ALA A 75 -17.67 -42.41 -36.48
N GLU A 76 -18.79 -42.57 -35.78
CA GLU A 76 -19.00 -42.87 -34.36
C GLU A 76 -18.04 -43.92 -33.77
N GLU A 77 -17.16 -43.52 -32.84
CA GLU A 77 -16.58 -44.41 -31.82
C GLU A 77 -16.56 -43.75 -30.43
N PRO A 78 -16.83 -44.50 -29.33
CA PRO A 78 -16.95 -43.94 -28.00
C PRO A 78 -15.57 -43.59 -27.41
N ARG A 79 -15.25 -42.29 -27.42
CA ARG A 79 -14.02 -41.73 -26.84
C ARG A 79 -13.93 -42.01 -25.33
N ARG A 80 -12.93 -42.79 -24.91
CA ARG A 80 -12.64 -43.05 -23.49
C ARG A 80 -12.04 -41.81 -22.83
N LYS A 81 -12.63 -41.36 -21.72
CA LYS A 81 -12.14 -40.24 -20.90
C LYS A 81 -10.76 -40.58 -20.29
N ARG A 82 -9.68 -40.10 -20.89
CA ARG A 82 -8.35 -40.08 -20.28
C ARG A 82 -8.32 -38.95 -19.25
N ARG A 83 -8.26 -39.29 -17.95
CA ARG A 83 -8.03 -38.31 -16.89
C ARG A 83 -6.69 -37.62 -17.13
N VAL A 84 -6.71 -36.31 -17.32
CA VAL A 84 -5.52 -35.47 -17.29
C VAL A 84 -4.98 -35.49 -15.86
N VAL A 85 -3.81 -36.10 -15.67
CA VAL A 85 -3.05 -35.98 -14.43
C VAL A 85 -2.24 -34.70 -14.56
N THR A 86 -2.82 -33.56 -14.15
CA THR A 86 -2.04 -32.35 -13.99
C THR A 86 -1.03 -32.62 -12.88
N LYS A 87 0.27 -32.49 -13.19
CA LYS A 87 1.33 -32.45 -12.18
C LYS A 87 1.32 -31.11 -11.47
N ALA A 88 0.19 -30.76 -10.87
CA ALA A 88 0.12 -29.60 -9.98
C ALA A 88 0.94 -29.92 -8.71
N TYR A 89 1.78 -28.98 -8.32
CA TYR A 89 2.53 -29.05 -7.07
C TYR A 89 1.55 -29.12 -5.90
N LYS A 90 1.57 -30.23 -5.16
CA LYS A 90 0.74 -30.43 -3.98
C LYS A 90 1.56 -30.05 -2.77
N GLU A 91 1.22 -28.94 -2.13
CA GLU A 91 1.97 -28.43 -0.98
C GLU A 91 2.09 -29.52 0.11
N PRO A 92 3.31 -29.75 0.64
CA PRO A 92 3.49 -30.69 1.73
C PRO A 92 2.74 -30.18 2.97
N LEU A 93 1.72 -30.93 3.40
CA LEU A 93 1.00 -30.69 4.64
C LEU A 93 2.00 -30.70 5.80
N LYS A 94 2.37 -29.50 6.27
CA LYS A 94 3.18 -29.33 7.47
C LYS A 94 2.43 -30.01 8.61
N SER A 95 3.06 -31.01 9.20
CA SER A 95 2.53 -31.84 10.27
C SER A 95 2.11 -30.99 11.48
N LEU A 96 0.83 -30.65 11.54
CA LEU A 96 0.21 -30.19 12.77
C LEU A 96 0.16 -31.41 13.71
N ARG A 97 0.99 -31.34 14.75
CA ARG A 97 1.01 -32.30 15.86
C ARG A 97 -0.43 -32.53 16.36
N PRO A 98 -0.82 -33.77 16.68
CA PRO A 98 -2.17 -34.06 17.15
C PRO A 98 -2.43 -33.37 18.50
N ARG A 99 -3.30 -32.36 18.51
CA ARG A 99 -3.98 -31.94 19.74
C ARG A 99 -5.08 -32.96 20.04
N LYS A 100 -5.12 -33.35 21.30
CA LYS A 100 -5.99 -34.37 21.87
C LYS A 100 -7.46 -34.00 21.67
N VAL A 101 -8.23 -35.04 21.37
CA VAL A 101 -9.68 -35.09 21.31
C VAL A 101 -10.29 -34.57 22.62
N SER A 102 -11.21 -33.62 22.52
CA SER A 102 -12.35 -33.52 23.44
C SER A 102 -13.61 -33.20 22.65
N THR A 103 -14.63 -34.01 22.91
CA THR A 103 -15.93 -34.16 22.25
C THR A 103 -16.86 -32.94 22.36
N PRO A 104 -17.96 -32.89 21.58
CA PRO A 104 -18.73 -31.68 21.31
C PRO A 104 -19.96 -31.50 22.22
N ALA A 105 -20.28 -30.25 22.53
CA ALA A 105 -21.59 -29.75 22.96
C ALA A 105 -21.54 -28.23 22.73
N GLY A 106 -22.53 -27.51 22.25
CA GLY A 106 -23.91 -27.77 21.90
C GLY A 106 -24.45 -26.39 21.51
N SER A 107 -25.32 -26.35 20.51
CA SER A 107 -25.98 -25.13 20.05
C SER A 107 -26.71 -24.43 21.19
N SER A 108 -26.53 -23.12 21.33
CA SER A 108 -27.63 -22.22 21.68
C SER A 108 -27.24 -20.77 21.45
N GLN A 109 -27.96 -20.16 20.51
CA GLN A 109 -28.14 -18.73 20.41
C GLN A 109 -28.58 -18.17 21.76
N LYS A 110 -28.10 -16.99 22.14
CA LYS A 110 -28.93 -16.01 22.85
C LYS A 110 -28.37 -14.60 22.72
N ALA A 111 -29.33 -13.70 22.60
CA ALA A 111 -29.19 -12.32 22.24
C ALA A 111 -28.64 -11.44 23.37
N ARG A 112 -28.03 -10.33 22.95
CA ARG A 112 -28.17 -8.96 23.45
C ARG A 112 -28.33 -8.79 24.97
N GLU A 113 -27.41 -8.03 25.58
CA GLU A 113 -27.81 -6.92 26.44
C GLU A 113 -26.68 -5.90 26.59
N GLU A 114 -27.02 -4.67 26.24
CA GLU A 114 -26.28 -3.44 26.45
C GLU A 114 -26.66 -2.95 27.86
N LYS A 115 -25.70 -2.79 28.78
CA LYS A 115 -25.92 -2.06 30.02
C LYS A 115 -24.78 -1.08 30.29
N ALA A 116 -25.24 0.15 30.48
CA ALA A 116 -24.51 1.37 30.68
C ALA A 116 -23.81 1.45 32.04
N LEU A 117 -22.70 2.19 32.03
CA LEU A 117 -22.23 3.19 33.01
C LEU A 117 -22.37 2.90 34.51
N LEU A 118 -21.22 2.85 35.20
CA LEU A 118 -21.06 3.48 36.52
C LEU A 118 -19.67 4.15 36.66
N PRO A 119 -19.62 5.46 37.01
CA PRO A 119 -18.44 6.16 37.52
C PRO A 119 -18.09 5.75 38.96
N LEU A 120 -16.81 5.43 39.21
CA LEU A 120 -16.26 5.29 40.56
C LEU A 120 -15.18 6.36 40.75
N GLU A 121 -15.56 7.43 41.43
CA GLU A 121 -14.66 8.40 42.05
C GLU A 121 -14.02 7.79 43.31
N LEU A 122 -12.79 8.23 43.57
CA LEU A 122 -12.02 8.14 44.80
C LEU A 122 -11.45 6.78 45.27
N GLN A 123 -10.15 6.60 45.03
CA GLN A 123 -9.18 6.27 46.09
C GLN A 123 -7.76 6.57 45.60
N ASP A 124 -7.26 7.73 46.05
CA ASP A 124 -5.85 8.04 46.19
C ASP A 124 -5.31 7.20 47.35
N ASP A 125 -4.74 6.05 47.01
CA ASP A 125 -3.97 5.24 47.96
C ASP A 125 -2.66 4.86 47.27
N GLY A 126 -1.55 5.26 47.90
CA GLY A 126 -0.21 5.35 47.35
C GLY A 126 0.39 4.01 46.92
N SER A 127 -0.05 3.50 45.77
CA SER A 127 0.63 2.46 45.00
C SER A 127 1.03 3.04 43.65
N ASP A 128 2.04 3.91 43.66
CA ASP A 128 2.80 4.33 42.48
C ASP A 128 3.70 3.17 41.98
N SER A 129 3.06 2.04 41.66
CA SER A 129 3.66 0.82 41.10
C SER A 129 3.06 0.50 39.73
N ARG A 130 2.35 1.46 39.12
CA ARG A 130 1.98 1.40 37.71
C ARG A 130 3.09 2.07 36.91
N LYS A 131 4.01 1.24 36.39
CA LYS A 131 5.04 1.54 35.36
C LYS A 131 4.85 2.94 34.78
N SER A 132 5.47 3.96 35.38
CA SER A 132 5.37 5.30 34.84
C SER A 132 6.04 5.27 33.47
N MET A 133 5.23 5.40 32.41
CA MET A 133 5.78 5.50 31.06
C MET A 133 6.60 6.77 31.02
N ARG A 134 7.81 6.68 30.47
CA ARG A 134 8.64 7.86 30.22
C ARG A 134 7.80 8.86 29.43
N GLN A 135 7.87 10.15 29.79
CA GLN A 135 7.08 11.20 29.15
C GLN A 135 7.22 11.17 27.63
N SER A 136 8.42 10.91 27.12
CA SER A 136 8.68 10.74 25.68
C SER A 136 7.90 9.60 25.04
N THR A 137 7.71 8.48 25.75
CA THR A 137 6.89 7.35 25.30
C THR A 137 5.41 7.74 25.28
N ALA A 138 4.94 8.44 26.31
CA ALA A 138 3.55 8.93 26.36
C ALA A 138 3.25 9.93 25.22
N GLU A 139 4.17 10.87 24.97
CA GLU A 139 4.06 11.82 23.86
C GLU A 139 4.12 11.12 22.51
N HIS A 140 5.03 10.16 22.34
CA HIS A 140 5.14 9.42 21.09
C HIS A 140 3.89 8.55 20.83
N THR A 141 3.36 7.89 21.85
CA THR A 141 2.08 7.17 21.77
C THR A 141 0.94 8.11 21.38
N ARG A 142 0.89 9.30 21.97
CA ARG A 142 -0.11 10.34 21.62
C ARG A 142 0.02 10.79 20.17
N GLN A 143 1.23 11.08 19.70
CA GLN A 143 1.48 11.48 18.31
C GLN A 143 1.10 10.36 17.31
N THR A 144 1.43 9.12 17.64
CA THR A 144 1.10 7.95 16.80
C THR A 144 -0.41 7.74 16.73
N PHE A 145 -1.11 7.93 17.85
CA PHE A 145 -2.56 7.85 17.90
C PHE A 145 -3.24 8.91 17.03
N LEU A 146 -2.79 10.17 17.10
CA LEU A 146 -3.30 11.25 16.24
C LEU A 146 -3.09 10.95 14.75
N ARG A 147 -1.91 10.44 14.36
CA ARG A 147 -1.61 10.04 12.97
C ARG A 147 -2.52 8.91 12.48
N VAL A 148 -2.81 7.93 13.34
CA VAL A 148 -3.72 6.82 13.00
C VAL A 148 -5.16 7.31 12.88
N GLN A 149 -5.59 8.21 13.78
CA GLN A 149 -6.92 8.81 13.75
C GLN A 149 -7.14 9.67 12.49
N GLU A 150 -6.14 10.45 12.09
CA GLU A 150 -6.14 11.21 10.83
C GLU A 150 -6.35 10.30 9.61
N ARG A 151 -5.62 9.18 9.54
CA ARG A 151 -5.77 8.19 8.46
C ARG A 151 -7.14 7.52 8.46
N GLN A 152 -7.68 7.19 9.62
CA GLN A 152 -9.03 6.62 9.73
C GLN A 152 -10.11 7.63 9.31
N GLY A 153 -9.91 8.93 9.55
CA GLY A 153 -10.79 10.01 9.09
C GLY A 153 -10.73 10.23 7.57
N GLN A 154 -9.55 10.10 6.96
CA GLN A 154 -9.38 10.22 5.51
C GLN A 154 -9.83 8.98 4.73
N SER A 155 -9.71 7.78 5.30
CA SER A 155 -10.18 6.54 4.68
C SER A 155 -11.70 6.50 4.45
N ARG A 156 -12.49 7.26 5.23
CA ARG A 156 -13.95 7.38 5.05
C ARG A 156 -14.37 8.55 4.17
N ARG A 157 -13.43 9.41 3.73
CA ARG A 157 -13.69 10.33 2.63
C ARG A 157 -13.68 9.53 1.35
N ARG A 158 -14.87 9.04 1.05
CA ARG A 158 -15.27 8.46 -0.23
C ARG A 158 -14.58 9.23 -1.35
N LYS A 159 -13.90 8.49 -2.22
CA LYS A 159 -13.64 8.88 -3.61
C LYS A 159 -15.01 9.03 -4.29
N GLY A 160 -15.72 10.11 -3.99
CA GLY A 160 -16.59 10.73 -4.98
C GLY A 160 -15.70 11.46 -5.98
N PRO A 161 -16.23 11.88 -7.14
CA PRO A 161 -15.50 12.78 -8.01
C PRO A 161 -15.30 14.07 -7.22
N HIS A 162 -14.15 14.19 -6.58
CA HIS A 162 -13.69 15.45 -6.05
C HIS A 162 -13.52 16.30 -7.29
N CYS A 163 -14.41 17.27 -7.49
CA CYS A 163 -14.28 18.24 -8.55
C CYS A 163 -12.98 19.00 -8.27
N GLU A 164 -11.85 18.47 -8.74
CA GLU A 164 -10.60 19.20 -8.86
C GLU A 164 -10.83 20.22 -9.95
N ARG A 165 -11.52 21.31 -9.60
CA ARG A 165 -11.29 22.56 -10.31
C ARG A 165 -9.79 22.79 -10.14
N PRO A 166 -9.00 22.79 -11.23
CA PRO A 166 -7.57 23.03 -11.13
C PRO A 166 -7.37 24.34 -10.39
N LEU A 167 -6.60 24.27 -9.31
CA LEU A 167 -6.32 25.41 -8.46
C LEU A 167 -5.70 26.49 -9.34
N THR A 168 -6.25 27.69 -9.30
CA THR A 168 -5.80 28.78 -10.17
C THR A 168 -4.36 29.15 -9.81
N GLN A 169 -3.60 29.68 -10.78
CA GLN A 169 -2.21 30.08 -10.53
C GLN A 169 -2.08 31.04 -9.34
N GLU A 170 -3.07 31.92 -9.13
CA GLU A 170 -3.10 32.82 -7.96
C GLU A 170 -3.19 32.08 -6.63
N GLU A 171 -3.99 31.01 -6.57
CA GLU A 171 -4.17 30.22 -5.36
C GLU A 171 -2.89 29.44 -5.02
N LEU A 172 -2.20 28.89 -6.02
CA LEU A 172 -0.86 28.30 -5.83
C LEU A 172 0.13 29.32 -5.28
N LEU A 173 0.14 30.55 -5.83
CA LEU A 173 1.03 31.61 -5.36
C LEU A 173 0.69 32.05 -3.93
N ARG A 174 -0.59 32.05 -3.53
CA ARG A 174 -1.00 32.33 -2.14
C ARG A 174 -0.51 31.24 -1.18
N GLU A 175 -0.64 29.96 -1.55
CA GLU A 175 -0.15 28.85 -0.72
C GLU A 175 1.38 28.85 -0.60
N ALA A 176 2.08 29.12 -1.70
CA ALA A 176 3.53 29.25 -1.72
C ALA A 176 4.00 30.38 -0.79
N LYS A 177 3.34 31.55 -0.83
CA LYS A 177 3.65 32.69 0.04
C LYS A 177 3.48 32.37 1.53
N ILE A 178 2.38 31.69 1.89
CA ILE A 178 2.13 31.28 3.28
C ILE A 178 3.23 30.30 3.76
N THR A 179 3.62 29.37 2.90
CA THR A 179 4.67 28.39 3.19
C THR A 179 6.04 29.07 3.36
N GLU A 180 6.36 30.04 2.50
CA GLU A 180 7.57 30.85 2.60
C GLU A 180 7.64 31.61 3.93
N GLU A 181 6.56 32.29 4.33
CA GLU A 181 6.51 33.03 5.60
C GLU A 181 6.73 32.10 6.82
N LEU A 182 6.15 30.90 6.80
CA LEU A 182 6.37 29.90 7.84
C LEU A 182 7.83 29.42 7.88
N ASN A 183 8.42 29.16 6.72
CA ASN A 183 9.81 28.74 6.61
C ASN A 183 10.76 29.84 7.10
N LEU A 184 10.53 31.10 6.71
CA LEU A 184 11.30 32.25 7.20
C LEU A 184 11.16 32.40 8.71
N ARG A 185 9.94 32.31 9.25
CA ARG A 185 9.71 32.37 10.70
C ARG A 185 10.40 31.23 11.45
N SER A 186 10.49 30.04 10.85
CA SER A 186 11.20 28.89 11.41
C SER A 186 12.73 29.05 11.35
N LEU A 187 13.24 29.77 10.36
CA LEU A 187 14.67 30.03 10.17
C LEU A 187 15.16 31.25 10.94
N VAL A 188 14.28 32.17 11.34
CA VAL A 188 14.64 33.28 12.23
C VAL A 188 14.95 32.70 13.61
N PRO A 189 16.22 32.70 14.05
CA PRO A 189 16.56 32.27 15.39
C PRO A 189 15.87 33.19 16.41
N PRO A 190 15.40 32.65 17.55
CA PRO A 190 14.75 33.47 18.56
C PRO A 190 15.68 34.62 18.94
N ARG A 191 15.16 35.86 18.85
CA ARG A 191 15.88 37.09 19.19
C ARG A 191 16.46 36.89 20.59
N ALA A 192 17.80 36.93 20.69
CA ALA A 192 18.49 36.70 21.95
C ALA A 192 17.90 37.61 23.04
N ALA A 193 17.36 37.00 24.09
CA ALA A 193 16.83 37.72 25.23
C ALA A 193 17.93 38.63 25.82
N PRO A 194 17.62 39.87 26.23
CA PRO A 194 18.60 40.72 26.87
C PRO A 194 19.10 40.01 28.13
N LYS A 195 20.40 39.77 28.21
CA LYS A 195 21.04 39.18 29.39
C LYS A 195 20.75 40.11 30.57
N SER A 196 19.98 39.61 31.54
CA SER A 196 19.81 40.26 32.83
C SER A 196 21.18 40.42 33.49
N PRO A 197 21.57 41.62 33.94
CA PRO A 197 22.80 41.78 34.70
C PRO A 197 22.64 41.04 36.03
N CYS A 198 23.51 40.06 36.29
CA CYS A 198 23.61 39.42 37.61
C CYS A 198 23.97 40.50 38.64
N SER A 199 23.15 40.61 39.69
CA SER A 199 23.49 41.28 40.94
C SER A 199 24.23 40.34 41.88
#